data_AF-A0A3D0U5E0-F1
#
_entry.id   AF-A0A3D0U5E0-F1
#
_cell.length_a   1.000
_cell.length_b   1.000
_cell.length_c   1.000
_cell.angle_alpha   90.00
_cell.angle_beta   90.00
_cell.angle_gamma   90.00
#
_symmetry.space_group_name_H-M   'P 1'
#
loop_
_entity.id
_entity.type
_entity.pdbx_description
1 polymer ?
#
loop_
_entity_poly.entity_id
_entity_poly.type
_entity_poly.pdbx_seq_one_letter_code
_entity_poly.pdbx_strand_id
1 'polypeptide(L)'
;MEHTSIINQLIIILAASVAAAALFNRLKVPTIICYLLVGVILGPKELGLVSDVSQFQIIAEFGVAFLLFTLGLEFSLPHLIALRRVVFGMGTLQVLICIALFGGLIYLSRVIYEITVTGTLIAASAIALSSTAIVSKELSMRNEIATAHGHIAIGILLFQDIAAIIILVLISVGGDAGGEEMLQSLAFAGAKAVGFFIAVVAIGKWILPPLFTEISKTRSEELFVLTVLVVALLAAAAAHALGLAMALGAFMAGMMLGESHFRHQIEAEIRPFRDV
;
A
#
# COMPACT_ATOMS: atom_id res chain seq x y z
N MET A 1 -17.72 -13.17 -26.77
CA MET A 1 -16.86 -12.22 -27.51
C MET A 1 -16.14 -11.25 -26.55
N GLU A 2 -16.77 -10.80 -25.45
CA GLU A 2 -16.11 -9.96 -24.41
C GLU A 2 -14.94 -10.66 -23.69
N HIS A 3 -15.07 -11.93 -23.31
CA HIS A 3 -13.97 -12.67 -22.64
C HIS A 3 -12.70 -12.78 -23.49
N THR A 4 -12.82 -12.90 -24.82
CA THR A 4 -11.67 -12.93 -25.74
C THR A 4 -10.96 -11.57 -25.79
N SER A 5 -11.71 -10.48 -25.58
CA SER A 5 -11.16 -9.12 -25.51
C SER A 5 -10.31 -8.91 -24.26
N ILE A 6 -10.79 -9.33 -23.08
CA ILE A 6 -10.06 -9.22 -21.81
C ILE A 6 -8.72 -9.96 -21.87
N ILE A 7 -8.74 -11.22 -22.31
CA ILE A 7 -7.52 -12.04 -22.38
C ILE A 7 -6.51 -11.40 -23.32
N ASN A 8 -6.95 -10.89 -24.47
CA ASN A 8 -6.06 -10.21 -25.42
C ASN A 8 -5.45 -8.93 -24.82
N GLN A 9 -6.26 -8.09 -24.16
CA GLN A 9 -5.77 -6.88 -23.50
C GLN A 9 -4.78 -7.22 -22.36
N LEU A 10 -5.07 -8.25 -21.56
CA LEU A 10 -4.19 -8.72 -20.50
C LEU A 10 -2.85 -9.23 -21.07
N ILE A 11 -2.87 -9.99 -22.18
CA ILE A 11 -1.65 -10.42 -22.87
C ILE A 11 -0.87 -9.22 -23.39
N ILE A 12 -1.52 -8.22 -23.98
CA ILE A 12 -0.85 -7.00 -24.46
C ILE A 12 -0.18 -6.25 -23.30
N ILE A 13 -0.89 -6.08 -22.17
CA ILE A 13 -0.34 -5.43 -20.97
C ILE A 13 0.87 -6.21 -20.45
N LEU A 14 0.75 -7.52 -20.26
CA LEU A 14 1.84 -8.35 -19.74
C LEU A 14 3.04 -8.39 -20.70
N ALA A 15 2.81 -8.58 -22.00
CA ALA A 15 3.88 -8.62 -22.99
C ALA A 15 4.62 -7.27 -23.08
N ALA A 16 3.90 -6.15 -23.06
CA ALA A 16 4.50 -4.82 -23.04
C ALA A 16 5.25 -4.56 -21.73
N SER A 17 4.70 -4.96 -20.58
CA SER A 17 5.36 -4.88 -19.28
C SER A 17 6.65 -5.70 -19.23
N VAL A 18 6.65 -6.92 -19.77
CA VAL A 18 7.87 -7.75 -19.87
C VAL A 18 8.90 -7.11 -20.80
N ALA A 19 8.50 -6.64 -21.98
CA ALA A 19 9.41 -5.99 -22.92
C ALA A 19 10.02 -4.70 -22.33
N ALA A 20 9.19 -3.86 -21.71
CA ALA A 20 9.63 -2.63 -21.04
C ALA A 20 10.54 -2.97 -19.86
N ALA A 21 10.14 -3.86 -18.95
CA ALA A 21 10.97 -4.26 -17.82
C ALA A 21 12.32 -4.83 -18.28
N ALA A 22 12.35 -5.68 -19.31
CA ALA A 22 13.60 -6.24 -19.84
C ALA A 22 14.53 -5.15 -20.43
N LEU A 23 13.97 -4.14 -21.10
CA LEU A 23 14.72 -3.03 -21.66
C LEU A 23 15.25 -2.09 -20.57
N PHE A 24 14.39 -1.64 -19.67
CA PHE A 24 14.70 -0.64 -18.65
C PHE A 24 15.47 -1.20 -17.45
N ASN A 25 15.36 -2.50 -17.16
CA ASN A 25 16.19 -3.13 -16.14
C ASN A 25 17.69 -3.08 -16.51
N ARG A 26 18.03 -3.07 -17.82
CA ARG A 26 19.42 -2.81 -18.28
C ARG A 26 19.91 -1.40 -17.95
N LEU A 27 18.98 -0.44 -17.85
CA LEU A 27 19.25 0.95 -17.50
C LEU A 27 19.22 1.19 -15.98
N LYS A 28 19.05 0.12 -15.16
CA LYS A 28 18.91 0.19 -13.70
C LYS A 28 17.74 1.07 -13.23
N VAL A 29 16.71 1.22 -14.07
CA VAL A 29 15.49 1.95 -13.71
C VAL A 29 14.58 1.02 -12.88
N PRO A 30 14.00 1.48 -11.76
CA PRO A 30 13.03 0.69 -10.99
C PRO A 30 11.87 0.18 -11.84
N THR A 31 11.56 -1.11 -11.74
CA THR A 31 10.56 -1.79 -12.60
C THR A 31 9.16 -1.18 -12.46
N ILE A 32 8.80 -0.67 -11.29
CA ILE A 32 7.50 -0.02 -11.05
C ILE A 32 7.26 1.18 -12.00
N ILE A 33 8.31 1.95 -12.31
CA ILE A 33 8.23 3.08 -13.25
C ILE A 33 7.93 2.57 -14.65
N CYS A 34 8.50 1.42 -15.02
CA CYS A 34 8.28 0.79 -16.32
C CYS A 34 6.82 0.36 -16.48
N TYR A 35 6.24 -0.28 -15.45
CA TYR A 35 4.84 -0.70 -15.46
C TYR A 35 3.87 0.48 -15.55
N LEU A 36 4.15 1.57 -14.83
CA LEU A 36 3.34 2.80 -14.91
C LEU A 36 3.40 3.42 -16.31
N LEU A 37 4.59 3.50 -16.92
CA LEU A 37 4.74 4.01 -18.29
C LEU A 37 3.99 3.15 -19.30
N VAL A 38 4.07 1.82 -19.18
CA VAL A 38 3.31 0.89 -20.02
C VAL A 38 1.81 1.15 -19.88
N GLY A 39 1.31 1.31 -18.65
CA GLY A 39 -0.10 1.62 -18.40
C GLY A 39 -0.54 2.95 -19.02
N VAL A 40 0.28 4.00 -18.92
CA VAL A 40 0.00 5.31 -19.54
C VAL A 40 -0.05 5.19 -21.06
N ILE A 41 0.94 4.54 -21.66
CA ILE A 41 1.07 4.40 -23.12
C ILE A 41 -0.03 3.51 -23.71
N LEU A 42 -0.35 2.38 -23.07
CA LEU A 42 -1.38 1.45 -23.54
C LEU A 42 -2.81 1.88 -23.21
N GLY A 43 -2.97 2.79 -22.26
CA GLY A 43 -4.26 3.25 -21.78
C GLY A 43 -5.09 3.99 -22.84
N PRO A 44 -6.36 4.30 -22.52
CA PRO A 44 -7.33 4.82 -23.46
C PRO A 44 -6.98 6.20 -24.04
N LYS A 45 -6.16 6.99 -23.33
CA LYS A 45 -5.78 8.35 -23.73
C LYS A 45 -4.69 8.41 -24.79
N GLU A 46 -3.81 7.39 -24.83
CA GLU A 46 -2.64 7.36 -25.70
C GLU A 46 -2.89 6.40 -26.87
N LEU A 47 -2.45 5.16 -26.79
CA LEU A 47 -2.64 4.18 -27.87
C LEU A 47 -4.03 3.55 -27.91
N GLY A 48 -4.79 3.60 -26.82
CA GLY A 48 -6.15 3.06 -26.76
C GLY A 48 -6.26 1.53 -26.91
N LEU A 49 -5.15 0.81 -26.75
CA LEU A 49 -5.09 -0.65 -26.86
C LEU A 49 -5.78 -1.35 -25.69
N VAL A 50 -5.81 -0.69 -24.53
CA VAL A 50 -6.56 -1.09 -23.34
C VAL A 50 -7.63 -0.03 -23.07
N SER A 51 -8.83 -0.30 -23.53
CA SER A 51 -9.96 0.64 -23.46
C SER A 51 -10.93 0.34 -22.32
N ASP A 52 -10.95 -0.90 -21.80
CA ASP A 52 -11.91 -1.33 -20.79
C ASP A 52 -11.27 -1.35 -19.38
N VAL A 53 -10.98 -0.16 -18.86
CA VAL A 53 -10.30 0.04 -17.55
C VAL A 53 -11.11 -0.57 -16.39
N SER A 54 -12.44 -0.61 -16.52
CA SER A 54 -13.37 -1.09 -15.49
C SER A 54 -13.12 -2.56 -15.12
N GLN A 55 -12.80 -3.40 -16.11
CA GLN A 55 -12.58 -4.83 -15.92
C GLN A 55 -11.26 -5.13 -15.22
N PHE A 56 -10.25 -4.26 -15.39
CA PHE A 56 -8.95 -4.39 -14.74
C PHE A 56 -8.92 -3.79 -13.34
N GLN A 57 -9.93 -3.00 -12.96
CA GLN A 57 -9.96 -2.34 -11.66
C GLN A 57 -9.96 -3.35 -10.49
N ILE A 58 -10.75 -4.43 -10.60
CA ILE A 58 -10.80 -5.48 -9.57
C ILE A 58 -9.45 -6.20 -9.44
N ILE A 59 -8.78 -6.47 -10.57
CA ILE A 59 -7.46 -7.11 -10.59
C ILE A 59 -6.43 -6.18 -9.92
N ALA A 60 -6.46 -4.89 -10.25
CA ALA A 60 -5.59 -3.88 -9.65
C ALA A 60 -5.84 -3.75 -8.13
N GLU A 61 -7.09 -3.81 -7.68
CA GLU A 61 -7.44 -3.77 -6.25
C GLU A 61 -6.87 -4.98 -5.50
N PHE A 62 -6.91 -6.19 -6.08
CA PHE A 62 -6.25 -7.36 -5.49
C PHE A 62 -4.73 -7.21 -5.44
N GLY A 63 -4.08 -6.76 -6.52
CA GLY A 63 -2.65 -6.51 -6.55
C GLY A 63 -2.21 -5.49 -5.48
N VAL A 64 -2.96 -4.40 -5.33
CA VAL A 64 -2.74 -3.39 -4.27
C VAL A 64 -2.97 -3.98 -2.89
N ALA A 65 -3.99 -4.82 -2.69
CA ALA A 65 -4.22 -5.51 -1.43
C ALA A 65 -3.03 -6.41 -1.06
N PHE A 66 -2.51 -7.23 -2.00
CA PHE A 66 -1.34 -8.08 -1.74
C PHE A 66 -0.06 -7.28 -1.51
N LEU A 67 0.13 -6.18 -2.23
CA LEU A 67 1.23 -5.24 -2.00
C LEU A 67 1.21 -4.68 -0.59
N LEU A 68 0.05 -4.19 -0.15
CA LEU A 68 -0.10 -3.58 1.17
C LEU A 68 -0.11 -4.62 2.28
N PHE A 69 -0.61 -5.83 2.04
CA PHE A 69 -0.44 -6.95 2.97
C PHE A 69 1.05 -7.27 3.18
N THR A 70 1.82 -7.33 2.09
CA THR A 70 3.27 -7.57 2.16
C THR A 70 3.98 -6.45 2.91
N LEU A 71 3.63 -5.19 2.63
CA LEU A 71 4.12 -4.03 3.40
C LEU A 71 3.77 -4.16 4.89
N GLY A 72 2.55 -4.65 5.18
CA GLY A 72 2.10 -4.97 6.53
C GLY A 72 2.98 -6.01 7.21
N LEU A 73 3.36 -7.11 6.53
CA LEU A 73 4.25 -8.14 7.09
C LEU A 73 5.63 -7.58 7.48
N GLU A 74 6.10 -6.57 6.76
CA GLU A 74 7.36 -5.90 7.05
C GLU A 74 7.27 -4.92 8.22
N PHE A 75 6.07 -4.41 8.51
CA PHE A 75 5.81 -3.44 9.55
C PHE A 75 5.93 -4.04 10.95
N SER A 76 6.74 -3.42 11.82
CA SER A 76 6.96 -3.88 13.20
C SER A 76 6.39 -2.92 14.24
N LEU A 77 5.37 -3.37 14.99
CA LEU A 77 4.76 -2.60 16.07
C LEU A 77 5.69 -2.36 17.26
N PRO A 78 6.44 -3.37 17.76
CA PRO A 78 7.41 -3.18 18.82
C PRO A 78 8.48 -2.15 18.46
N HIS A 79 8.94 -2.16 17.21
CA HIS A 79 9.97 -1.23 16.74
C HIS A 79 9.45 0.22 16.69
N LEU A 80 8.20 0.42 16.24
CA LEU A 80 7.52 1.71 16.31
C LEU A 80 7.43 2.24 17.73
N ILE A 81 7.02 1.40 18.69
CA ILE A 81 6.90 1.79 20.10
C ILE A 81 8.26 2.18 20.67
N ALA A 82 9.32 1.43 20.34
CA ALA A 82 10.68 1.73 20.76
C ALA A 82 11.16 3.10 20.23
N LEU A 83 10.81 3.45 18.99
CA LEU A 83 11.20 4.70 18.33
C LEU A 83 10.16 5.83 18.46
N ARG A 84 9.13 5.69 19.29
CA ARG A 84 7.95 6.59 19.35
C ARG A 84 8.27 8.09 19.39
N ARG A 85 9.35 8.51 20.07
CA ARG A 85 9.73 9.94 20.13
C ARG A 85 10.20 10.47 18.78
N VAL A 86 10.97 9.67 18.04
CA VAL A 86 11.45 10.02 16.69
C VAL A 86 10.30 9.92 15.70
N VAL A 87 9.54 8.82 15.76
CA VAL A 87 8.38 8.55 14.88
C VAL A 87 7.37 9.69 14.96
N PHE A 88 6.82 9.96 16.14
CA PHE A 88 5.77 10.98 16.31
C PHE A 88 6.29 12.42 16.41
N GLY A 89 7.59 12.62 16.65
CA GLY A 89 8.23 13.93 16.65
C GLY A 89 8.74 14.33 15.27
N MET A 90 9.89 13.75 14.89
CA MET A 90 10.59 14.06 13.63
C MET A 90 9.82 13.58 12.40
N GLY A 91 9.21 12.39 12.46
CA GLY A 91 8.41 11.85 11.35
C GLY A 91 7.22 12.75 11.01
N THR A 92 6.41 13.10 12.02
CA THR A 92 5.30 14.04 11.85
C THR A 92 5.76 15.37 11.27
N LEU A 93 6.84 15.94 11.83
CA LEU A 93 7.36 17.22 11.38
C LEU A 93 7.84 17.16 9.92
N GLN A 94 8.56 16.10 9.54
CA GLN A 94 9.03 15.93 8.16
C GLN A 94 7.85 15.83 7.18
N VAL A 95 6.87 14.97 7.46
CA VAL A 95 5.72 14.79 6.58
C VAL A 95 4.93 16.08 6.43
N LEU A 96 4.61 16.77 7.54
CA LEU A 96 3.87 18.03 7.49
C LEU A 96 4.62 19.13 6.75
N ILE A 97 5.94 19.28 6.99
CA ILE A 97 6.76 20.27 6.28
C ILE A 97 6.78 19.96 4.78
N CYS A 98 7.00 18.70 4.38
CA CYS A 98 7.03 18.32 2.97
C CYS A 98 5.66 18.53 2.31
N ILE A 99 4.56 18.13 2.96
CA ILE A 99 3.21 18.39 2.45
C ILE A 99 2.95 19.89 2.32
N ALA A 100 3.35 20.72 3.29
CA ALA A 100 3.17 22.16 3.23
C ALA A 100 4.00 22.80 2.10
N LEU A 101 5.26 22.39 1.94
CA LEU A 101 6.15 22.92 0.90
C LEU A 101 5.68 22.50 -0.50
N PHE A 102 5.49 21.21 -0.75
CA PHE A 102 5.02 20.71 -2.04
C PHE A 102 3.59 21.16 -2.33
N GLY A 103 2.71 21.14 -1.32
CA GLY A 103 1.35 21.64 -1.42
C GLY A 103 1.31 23.13 -1.75
N GLY A 104 2.17 23.94 -1.14
CA GLY A 104 2.30 25.36 -1.47
C GLY A 104 2.72 25.59 -2.91
N LEU A 105 3.74 24.86 -3.39
CA LEU A 105 4.21 24.95 -4.78
C LEU A 105 3.12 24.52 -5.79
N ILE A 106 2.43 23.40 -5.52
CA ILE A 106 1.36 22.91 -6.39
C ILE A 106 0.15 23.87 -6.34
N TYR A 107 -0.19 24.39 -5.17
CA TYR A 107 -1.29 25.35 -5.01
C TYR A 107 -1.04 26.63 -5.82
N LEU A 108 0.19 27.13 -5.86
CA LEU A 108 0.55 28.28 -6.72
C LEU A 108 0.38 27.97 -8.21
N SER A 109 0.67 26.74 -8.63
CA SER A 109 0.49 26.30 -10.02
C SER A 109 -0.97 26.05 -10.43
N ARG A 110 -1.90 26.08 -9.47
CA ARG A 110 -3.33 25.80 -9.69
C ARG A 110 -3.98 26.73 -10.72
N VAL A 111 -3.52 27.98 -10.79
CA VAL A 111 -4.02 28.97 -11.75
C VAL A 111 -3.76 28.54 -13.20
N ILE A 112 -2.73 27.72 -13.44
CA ILE A 112 -2.32 27.27 -14.78
C ILE A 112 -2.94 25.91 -15.13
N TYR A 113 -3.04 25.00 -14.16
CA TYR A 113 -3.41 23.60 -14.40
C TYR A 113 -4.80 23.18 -13.88
N GLU A 114 -5.59 24.11 -13.35
CA GLU A 114 -6.96 23.90 -12.85
C GLU A 114 -7.10 22.75 -11.82
N ILE A 115 -6.03 22.45 -11.06
CA ILE A 115 -6.00 21.35 -10.08
C ILE A 115 -6.97 21.65 -8.93
N THR A 116 -7.69 20.67 -8.38
CA THR A 116 -8.58 20.90 -7.22
C THR A 116 -7.78 21.07 -5.91
N VAL A 117 -8.39 21.62 -4.85
CA VAL A 117 -7.75 21.68 -3.51
C VAL A 117 -7.42 20.26 -3.04
N THR A 118 -8.38 19.34 -3.18
CA THR A 118 -8.21 17.92 -2.85
C THR A 118 -7.11 17.29 -3.68
N GLY A 119 -7.07 17.52 -4.99
CA GLY A 119 -6.00 17.03 -5.86
C GLY A 119 -4.61 17.55 -5.47
N THR A 120 -4.53 18.81 -5.04
CA THR A 120 -3.29 19.42 -4.52
C THR A 120 -2.80 18.70 -3.26
N LEU A 121 -3.71 18.46 -2.30
CA LEU A 121 -3.37 17.78 -1.05
C LEU A 121 -2.94 16.32 -1.30
N ILE A 122 -3.64 15.62 -2.20
CA ILE A 122 -3.32 14.24 -2.58
C ILE A 122 -1.93 14.18 -3.22
N ALA A 123 -1.66 15.05 -4.21
CA ALA A 123 -0.38 15.09 -4.90
C ALA A 123 0.76 15.45 -3.94
N ALA A 124 0.59 16.48 -3.11
CA ALA A 124 1.58 16.87 -2.10
C ALA A 124 1.87 15.74 -1.11
N SER A 125 0.84 15.03 -0.66
CA SER A 125 0.96 13.88 0.23
C SER A 125 1.71 12.73 -0.43
N ALA A 126 1.41 12.41 -1.69
CA ALA A 126 2.11 11.36 -2.43
C ALA A 126 3.61 11.67 -2.61
N ILE A 127 3.96 12.94 -2.87
CA ILE A 127 5.36 13.37 -3.08
C ILE A 127 6.13 13.48 -1.74
N ALA A 128 5.44 13.70 -0.62
CA ALA A 128 6.07 13.86 0.70
C ALA A 128 6.61 12.54 1.29
N LEU A 129 6.13 11.40 0.80
CA LEU A 129 6.47 10.06 1.31
C LEU A 129 7.70 9.50 0.60
N SER A 130 8.55 8.79 1.33
CA SER A 130 9.75 8.13 0.82
C SER A 130 9.55 6.61 0.70
N SER A 131 10.37 5.95 -0.11
CA SER A 131 10.33 4.48 -0.23
C SER A 131 11.14 3.81 0.88
N THR A 132 10.44 3.18 1.83
CA THR A 132 11.05 2.45 2.96
C THR A 132 12.02 1.38 2.48
N ALA A 133 11.64 0.58 1.47
CA ALA A 133 12.47 -0.50 0.93
C ALA A 133 13.79 0.00 0.32
N ILE A 134 13.79 1.15 -0.36
CA ILE A 134 15.01 1.71 -0.98
C ILE A 134 15.93 2.27 0.09
N VAL A 135 15.41 3.07 1.02
CA VAL A 135 16.22 3.72 2.05
C VAL A 135 16.78 2.70 3.05
N SER A 136 15.98 1.73 3.50
CA SER A 136 16.44 0.67 4.41
C SER A 136 17.51 -0.21 3.76
N LYS A 137 17.35 -0.54 2.46
CA LYS A 137 18.35 -1.28 1.70
C LYS A 137 19.65 -0.50 1.56
N GLU A 138 19.59 0.79 1.26
CA GLU A 138 20.79 1.63 1.14
C GLU A 138 21.53 1.74 2.47
N LEU A 139 20.81 2.00 3.58
CA LEU A 139 21.39 2.00 4.93
C LEU A 139 21.99 0.63 5.29
N SER A 140 21.34 -0.47 4.90
CA SER A 140 21.85 -1.82 5.12
C SER A 140 23.16 -2.07 4.36
N MET A 141 23.20 -1.72 3.08
CA MET A 141 24.40 -1.88 2.24
C MET A 141 25.59 -1.08 2.78
N ARG A 142 25.33 0.06 3.43
CA ARG A 142 26.35 0.89 4.07
C ARG A 142 26.68 0.49 5.51
N ASN A 143 26.00 -0.51 6.08
CA ASN A 143 26.05 -0.83 7.52
C ASN A 143 25.70 0.36 8.43
N GLU A 144 24.84 1.27 7.96
CA GLU A 144 24.46 2.50 8.66
C GLU A 144 23.13 2.38 9.42
N ILE A 145 22.44 1.24 9.40
CA ILE A 145 21.13 1.07 10.07
C ILE A 145 21.19 1.42 11.56
N ALA A 146 22.23 0.97 12.26
CA ALA A 146 22.38 1.16 13.71
C ALA A 146 22.97 2.52 14.12
N THR A 147 23.26 3.40 13.15
CA THR A 147 23.80 4.73 13.41
C THR A 147 22.70 5.69 13.89
N ALA A 148 23.07 6.85 14.43
CA ALA A 148 22.11 7.85 14.88
C ALA A 148 21.20 8.35 13.73
N HIS A 149 21.78 8.63 12.56
CA HIS A 149 21.00 9.03 11.38
C HIS A 149 20.19 7.86 10.80
N GLY A 150 20.71 6.64 10.86
CA GLY A 150 19.96 5.42 10.51
C GLY A 150 18.69 5.26 11.33
N HIS A 151 18.79 5.35 12.66
CA HIS A 151 17.63 5.29 13.56
C HIS A 151 16.62 6.43 13.31
N ILE A 152 17.10 7.64 13.00
CA ILE A 152 16.23 8.77 12.63
C ILE A 152 15.50 8.48 11.32
N ALA A 153 16.23 8.04 10.29
CA ALA A 153 15.66 7.74 8.98
C ALA A 153 14.61 6.63 9.07
N ILE A 154 14.92 5.52 9.75
CA ILE A 154 13.96 4.43 9.99
C ILE A 154 12.75 4.93 10.78
N GLY A 155 12.94 5.74 11.82
CA GLY A 155 11.84 6.33 12.59
C GLY A 155 10.92 7.21 11.74
N ILE A 156 11.47 8.01 10.82
CA ILE A 156 10.69 8.82 9.87
C ILE A 156 9.92 7.91 8.90
N LEU A 157 10.56 6.88 8.35
CA LEU A 157 9.93 5.93 7.42
C LEU A 157 8.75 5.19 8.07
N LEU A 158 8.90 4.73 9.32
CA LEU A 158 7.80 4.10 10.05
C LEU A 158 6.61 5.05 10.22
N PHE A 159 6.86 6.34 10.48
CA PHE A 159 5.79 7.32 10.53
C PHE A 159 5.14 7.51 9.16
N GLN A 160 5.93 7.57 8.08
CA GLN A 160 5.44 7.68 6.72
C GLN A 160 4.54 6.51 6.32
N ASP A 161 4.89 5.27 6.68
CA ASP A 161 4.06 4.10 6.41
C ASP A 161 2.67 4.23 7.08
N ILE A 162 2.62 4.72 8.32
CA ILE A 162 1.34 5.00 9.02
C ILE A 162 0.60 6.17 8.37
N ALA A 163 1.31 7.25 8.06
CA ALA A 163 0.73 8.44 7.47
C ALA A 163 0.12 8.13 6.10
N ALA A 164 0.78 7.31 5.28
CA ALA A 164 0.29 6.85 3.99
C ALA A 164 -1.09 6.19 4.12
N ILE A 165 -1.27 5.34 5.12
CA ILE A 165 -2.55 4.67 5.39
C ILE A 165 -3.62 5.67 5.81
N ILE A 166 -3.29 6.59 6.73
CA ILE A 166 -4.22 7.65 7.14
C ILE A 166 -4.63 8.48 5.92
N ILE A 167 -3.66 8.89 5.10
CA ILE A 167 -3.90 9.64 3.85
C ILE A 167 -4.83 8.85 2.93
N LEU A 168 -4.60 7.55 2.70
CA LEU A 168 -5.47 6.71 1.86
C LEU A 168 -6.91 6.63 2.39
N VAL A 169 -7.08 6.53 3.71
CA VAL A 169 -8.41 6.57 4.35
C VAL A 169 -9.06 7.93 4.14
N LEU A 170 -8.33 9.03 4.38
CA LEU A 170 -8.82 10.38 4.15
C LEU A 170 -9.25 10.61 2.70
N ILE A 171 -8.49 10.08 1.73
CA ILE A 171 -8.82 10.16 0.31
C ILE A 171 -10.10 9.39 0.00
N SER A 172 -10.24 8.19 0.54
CA SER A 172 -11.40 7.33 0.30
C SER A 172 -12.70 7.92 0.85
N VAL A 173 -12.62 8.68 1.94
CA VAL A 173 -13.79 9.29 2.62
C VAL A 173 -14.04 10.72 2.14
N GLY A 174 -12.99 11.47 1.82
CA GLY A 174 -13.04 12.90 1.49
C GLY A 174 -13.49 13.21 0.05
N GLY A 175 -13.76 12.21 -0.77
CA GLY A 175 -14.23 12.40 -2.15
C GLY A 175 -15.67 12.93 -2.27
N ASP A 176 -16.52 12.69 -1.27
CA ASP A 176 -17.99 12.83 -1.41
C ASP A 176 -18.65 13.85 -0.46
N ALA A 177 -17.95 14.45 0.51
CA ALA A 177 -18.60 15.23 1.58
C ALA A 177 -18.26 16.74 1.56
N GLY A 178 -19.29 17.58 1.60
CA GLY A 178 -19.17 19.04 1.77
C GLY A 178 -19.25 19.47 3.24
N GLY A 179 -18.42 20.45 3.63
CA GLY A 179 -18.59 21.31 4.82
C GLY A 179 -18.84 20.60 6.17
N GLU A 180 -20.00 20.86 6.78
CA GLU A 180 -20.37 20.35 8.12
C GLU A 180 -20.64 18.85 8.15
N GLU A 181 -21.14 18.26 7.05
CA GLU A 181 -21.29 16.80 6.93
C GLU A 181 -19.94 16.11 6.85
N MET A 182 -18.89 16.81 6.41
CA MET A 182 -17.52 16.27 6.32
C MET A 182 -16.93 15.95 7.69
N LEU A 183 -17.16 16.77 8.72
CA LEU A 183 -16.58 16.50 10.04
C LEU A 183 -17.24 15.29 10.72
N GLN A 184 -18.56 15.16 10.59
CA GLN A 184 -19.30 14.01 11.11
C GLN A 184 -18.99 12.73 10.33
N SER A 185 -18.93 12.80 8.99
CA SER A 185 -18.57 11.66 8.15
C SER A 185 -17.14 11.19 8.43
N LEU A 186 -16.21 12.13 8.63
CA LEU A 186 -14.83 11.83 8.98
C LEU A 186 -14.69 11.21 10.38
N ALA A 187 -15.42 11.74 11.37
CA ALA A 187 -15.44 11.17 12.72
C ALA A 187 -16.01 9.74 12.72
N PHE A 188 -17.11 9.51 11.99
CA PHE A 188 -17.72 8.20 11.87
C PHE A 188 -16.83 7.21 11.10
N ALA A 189 -16.19 7.64 10.02
CA ALA A 189 -15.23 6.83 9.28
C ALA A 189 -13.98 6.52 10.11
N GLY A 190 -13.47 7.49 10.87
CA GLY A 190 -12.38 7.28 11.81
C GLY A 190 -12.74 6.27 12.90
N ALA A 191 -13.95 6.36 13.46
CA ALA A 191 -14.45 5.39 14.44
C ALA A 191 -14.57 3.98 13.83
N LYS A 192 -15.08 3.85 12.60
CA LYS A 192 -15.11 2.58 11.87
C LYS A 192 -13.71 2.01 11.65
N ALA A 193 -12.76 2.84 11.23
CA ALA A 193 -11.37 2.43 11.00
C ALA A 193 -10.71 1.95 12.30
N VAL A 194 -10.90 2.67 13.42
CA VAL A 194 -10.38 2.27 14.74
C VAL A 194 -11.05 0.99 15.23
N GLY A 195 -12.37 0.87 15.11
CA GLY A 195 -13.10 -0.34 15.50
C GLY A 195 -12.65 -1.56 14.69
N PHE A 196 -12.48 -1.39 13.37
CA PHE A 196 -11.93 -2.40 12.48
C PHE A 196 -10.49 -2.76 12.85
N PHE A 197 -9.65 -1.77 13.19
CA PHE A 197 -8.30 -1.99 13.70
C PHE A 197 -8.26 -2.86 14.94
N ILE A 198 -9.07 -2.54 15.94
CA ILE A 198 -9.18 -3.33 17.17
C ILE A 198 -9.65 -4.76 16.84
N ALA A 199 -10.63 -4.92 15.95
CA ALA A 199 -11.13 -6.23 15.55
C ALA A 199 -10.05 -7.08 14.85
N VAL A 200 -9.33 -6.52 13.87
CA VAL A 200 -8.24 -7.25 13.19
C VAL A 200 -7.11 -7.59 14.14
N VAL A 201 -6.76 -6.69 15.06
CA VAL A 201 -5.74 -6.97 16.09
C VAL A 201 -6.19 -8.11 17.01
N ALA A 202 -7.46 -8.12 17.44
CA ALA A 202 -8.01 -9.19 18.27
C ALA A 202 -7.99 -10.55 17.53
N ILE A 203 -8.45 -10.58 16.28
CA ILE A 203 -8.44 -11.77 15.41
C ILE A 203 -6.99 -12.23 15.16
N GLY A 204 -6.10 -11.29 14.85
CA GLY A 204 -4.68 -11.54 14.60
C GLY A 204 -3.94 -12.10 15.80
N LYS A 205 -4.34 -11.71 17.01
CA LYS A 205 -3.74 -12.22 18.25
C LYS A 205 -4.32 -13.55 18.72
N TRP A 206 -5.62 -13.80 18.49
CA TRP A 206 -6.30 -14.95 19.09
C TRP A 206 -6.71 -16.04 18.10
N ILE A 207 -7.02 -15.70 16.85
CA ILE A 207 -7.57 -16.65 15.85
C ILE A 207 -6.49 -17.06 14.84
N LEU A 208 -5.72 -16.11 14.31
CA LEU A 208 -4.71 -16.43 13.30
C LEU A 208 -3.60 -17.39 13.80
N PRO A 209 -3.04 -17.23 15.02
CA PRO A 209 -1.96 -18.12 15.47
C PRO A 209 -2.38 -19.60 15.56
N PRO A 210 -3.51 -19.98 16.20
CA PRO A 210 -3.93 -21.38 16.22
C PRO A 210 -4.32 -21.89 14.82
N LEU A 211 -4.91 -21.05 13.96
CA LEU A 211 -5.22 -21.41 12.58
C LEU A 211 -3.95 -21.80 11.82
N PHE A 212 -2.95 -20.92 11.75
CA PHE A 212 -1.69 -21.20 11.04
C PHE A 212 -0.90 -22.36 11.69
N THR A 213 -1.01 -22.54 13.00
CA THR A 213 -0.44 -23.70 13.70
C THR A 213 -1.11 -25.00 13.27
N GLU A 214 -2.44 -25.02 13.08
CA GLU A 214 -3.15 -26.22 12.63
C GLU A 214 -2.85 -26.53 11.17
N ILE A 215 -2.87 -25.51 10.30
CA ILE A 215 -2.56 -25.66 8.88
C ILE A 215 -1.12 -26.15 8.67
N SER A 216 -0.15 -25.63 9.42
CA SER A 216 1.25 -26.08 9.32
C SER A 216 1.46 -27.55 9.73
N LYS A 217 0.61 -28.12 10.60
CA LYS A 217 0.67 -29.56 10.93
C LYS A 217 0.35 -30.48 9.74
N THR A 218 -0.45 -29.99 8.80
CA THR A 218 -0.79 -30.76 7.58
C THR A 218 0.40 -30.93 6.64
N ARG A 219 1.44 -30.08 6.78
CA ARG A 219 2.62 -30.02 5.90
C ARG A 219 2.28 -29.85 4.41
N SER A 220 1.09 -29.32 4.10
CA SER A 220 0.69 -28.97 2.74
C SER A 220 1.02 -27.51 2.47
N GLU A 221 1.96 -27.28 1.54
CA GLU A 221 2.32 -25.93 1.07
C GLU A 221 1.11 -25.26 0.40
N GLU A 222 0.36 -26.00 -0.42
CA GLU A 222 -0.86 -25.51 -1.08
C GLU A 222 -1.89 -24.99 -0.08
N LEU A 223 -2.15 -25.74 1.00
CA LEU A 223 -3.11 -25.34 2.02
C LEU A 223 -2.65 -24.09 2.76
N PHE A 224 -1.34 -23.96 2.99
CA PHE A 224 -0.75 -22.80 3.63
C PHE A 224 -0.90 -21.55 2.75
N VAL A 225 -0.55 -21.62 1.46
CA VAL A 225 -0.73 -20.53 0.48
C VAL A 225 -2.19 -20.11 0.41
N LEU A 226 -3.10 -21.06 0.26
CA LEU A 226 -4.54 -20.78 0.20
C LEU A 226 -5.02 -20.08 1.47
N THR A 227 -4.55 -20.50 2.64
CA THR A 227 -4.89 -19.86 3.91
C THR A 227 -4.39 -18.41 3.96
N VAL A 228 -3.15 -18.15 3.53
CA VAL A 228 -2.60 -16.78 3.46
C VAL A 228 -3.45 -15.90 2.54
N LEU A 229 -3.76 -16.37 1.33
CA LEU A 229 -4.56 -15.63 0.36
C LEU A 229 -5.96 -15.34 0.90
N VAL A 230 -6.62 -16.35 1.49
CA VAL A 230 -7.95 -16.20 2.08
C VAL A 230 -7.93 -15.19 3.22
N VAL A 231 -6.94 -15.24 4.12
CA VAL A 231 -6.84 -14.27 5.22
C VAL A 231 -6.62 -12.85 4.70
N ALA A 232 -5.72 -12.65 3.73
CA ALA A 232 -5.46 -11.35 3.13
C ALA A 232 -6.72 -10.77 2.45
N LEU A 233 -7.41 -11.59 1.64
CA LEU A 233 -8.60 -11.18 0.90
C LEU A 233 -9.82 -10.98 1.82
N LEU A 234 -10.00 -11.83 2.84
CA LEU A 234 -11.07 -11.65 3.83
C LEU A 234 -10.90 -10.35 4.61
N ALA A 235 -9.67 -10.02 5.01
CA ALA A 235 -9.41 -8.76 5.71
C ALA A 235 -9.68 -7.55 4.80
N ALA A 236 -9.27 -7.61 3.54
CA ALA A 236 -9.57 -6.58 2.55
C ALA A 236 -11.09 -6.43 2.35
N ALA A 237 -11.79 -7.53 2.09
CA ALA A 237 -13.24 -7.55 1.88
C ALA A 237 -14.01 -7.05 3.11
N ALA A 238 -13.57 -7.41 4.33
CA ALA A 238 -14.15 -6.90 5.57
C ALA A 238 -13.98 -5.39 5.72
N ALA A 239 -12.83 -4.83 5.34
CA ALA A 239 -12.62 -3.39 5.32
C ALA A 239 -13.58 -2.71 4.33
N HIS A 240 -13.70 -3.24 3.12
CA HIS A 240 -14.61 -2.70 2.10
C HIS A 240 -16.07 -2.77 2.50
N ALA A 241 -16.51 -3.85 3.15
CA ALA A 241 -17.86 -3.97 3.70
C ALA A 241 -18.19 -2.89 4.76
N LEU A 242 -17.17 -2.35 5.43
CA LEU A 242 -17.33 -1.24 6.38
C LEU A 242 -17.25 0.15 5.71
N GLY A 243 -16.99 0.21 4.40
CA GLY A 243 -16.75 1.44 3.65
C GLY A 243 -15.32 1.98 3.80
N LEU A 244 -14.37 1.12 4.15
CA LEU A 244 -12.94 1.44 4.22
C LEU A 244 -12.23 0.91 2.96
N ALA A 245 -11.04 1.42 2.66
CA ALA A 245 -10.25 0.93 1.53
C ALA A 245 -9.85 -0.55 1.74
N MET A 246 -10.00 -1.39 0.70
CA MET A 246 -9.53 -2.80 0.70
C MET A 246 -8.07 -2.92 1.16
N ALA A 247 -7.25 -2.00 0.64
CA ALA A 247 -5.88 -1.72 1.00
C ALA A 247 -5.60 -1.71 2.52
N LEU A 248 -6.46 -1.06 3.31
CA LEU A 248 -6.31 -0.92 4.76
C LEU A 248 -6.45 -2.27 5.46
N GLY A 249 -7.46 -3.05 5.07
CA GLY A 249 -7.69 -4.39 5.64
C GLY A 249 -6.54 -5.35 5.39
N ALA A 250 -6.06 -5.36 4.14
CA ALA A 250 -4.92 -6.18 3.75
C ALA A 250 -3.66 -5.79 4.54
N PHE A 251 -3.34 -4.49 4.64
CA PHE A 251 -2.19 -4.00 5.41
C PHE A 251 -2.26 -4.43 6.88
N MET A 252 -3.41 -4.26 7.53
CA MET A 252 -3.56 -4.58 8.95
C MET A 252 -3.46 -6.09 9.22
N ALA A 253 -3.99 -6.93 8.33
CA ALA A 253 -3.81 -8.37 8.44
C ALA A 253 -2.34 -8.77 8.27
N GLY A 254 -1.64 -8.15 7.30
CA GLY A 254 -0.20 -8.30 7.12
C GLY A 254 0.56 -7.93 8.39
N MET A 255 0.26 -6.77 9.00
CA MET A 255 0.88 -6.33 10.26
C MET A 255 0.74 -7.36 11.38
N MET A 256 -0.45 -7.95 11.54
CA MET A 256 -0.66 -8.95 12.59
C MET A 256 0.11 -10.25 12.34
N LEU A 257 0.24 -10.64 11.07
CA LEU A 257 0.98 -11.84 10.68
C LEU A 257 2.49 -11.61 10.63
N GLY A 258 2.94 -10.37 10.44
CA GLY A 258 4.35 -9.96 10.46
C GLY A 258 5.02 -10.19 11.82
N GLU A 259 4.25 -10.20 12.91
CA GLU A 259 4.74 -10.51 14.26
C GLU A 259 4.68 -12.02 14.59
N SER A 260 4.16 -12.86 13.68
CA SER A 260 4.04 -14.31 13.89
C SER A 260 5.32 -15.06 13.50
N HIS A 261 5.51 -16.26 14.07
CA HIS A 261 6.61 -17.16 13.67
C HIS A 261 6.56 -17.58 12.19
N PHE A 262 5.42 -17.38 11.54
CA PHE A 262 5.21 -17.74 10.14
C PHE A 262 5.54 -16.61 9.16
N ARG A 263 5.94 -15.42 9.62
CA ARG A 263 6.20 -14.23 8.79
C ARG A 263 6.97 -14.54 7.51
N HIS A 264 8.15 -15.15 7.62
CA HIS A 264 9.02 -15.40 6.46
C HIS A 264 8.41 -16.38 5.45
N GLN A 265 7.67 -17.38 5.95
CA GLN A 265 6.97 -18.32 5.09
C GLN A 265 5.82 -17.59 4.37
N ILE A 266 5.00 -16.84 5.10
CA ILE A 266 3.89 -16.04 4.54
C ILE A 266 4.41 -15.05 3.48
N GLU A 267 5.52 -14.38 3.77
CA GLU A 267 6.18 -13.44 2.86
C GLU A 267 6.62 -14.12 1.56
N ALA A 268 7.25 -15.30 1.67
CA ALA A 268 7.69 -16.07 0.50
C ALA A 268 6.50 -16.50 -0.39
N GLU A 269 5.39 -16.92 0.23
CA GLU A 269 4.21 -17.39 -0.50
C GLU A 269 3.41 -16.27 -1.18
N ILE A 270 3.34 -15.08 -0.58
CA ILE A 270 2.56 -13.97 -1.16
C ILE A 270 3.32 -13.16 -2.21
N ARG A 271 4.66 -13.22 -2.18
CA ARG A 271 5.53 -12.45 -3.09
C ARG A 271 5.19 -12.62 -4.57
N PRO A 272 4.91 -13.83 -5.10
CA PRO A 272 4.55 -14.00 -6.51
C PRO A 272 3.24 -13.30 -6.89
N PHE A 273 2.28 -13.18 -5.96
CA PHE A 273 0.99 -12.55 -6.22
C PHE A 273 1.03 -11.02 -6.17
N ARG A 274 2.03 -10.46 -5.50
CA ARG A 274 2.28 -9.01 -5.47
C ARG A 274 2.95 -8.51 -6.75
N ASP A 275 3.89 -9.31 -7.27
CA ASP A 275 4.79 -8.89 -8.35
C ASP A 275 4.18 -9.12 -9.77
N VAL A 276 2.95 -9.66 -9.85
CA VAL A 276 2.16 -9.95 -11.07
C VAL A 276 0.98 -9.00 -11.17
#